data_AF-A0A6A0HCP0-F1
#
_entry.id   AF-A0A6A0HCP0-F1
#
_cell.length_a   1.000
_cell.length_b   1.000
_cell.length_c   1.000
_cell.angle_alpha   90.00
_cell.angle_beta   90.00
_cell.angle_gamma   90.00
#
_symmetry.space_group_name_H-M   'P 1'
#
loop_
_entity.id
_entity.type
_entity.pdbx_description
1 polymer ?
#
loop_
_entity_poly.entity_id
_entity_poly.type
_entity_poly.pdbx_seq_one_letter_code
_entity_poly.pdbx_strand_id
1 'polypeptide(L)'
;MESRVMVTNVTSLLKTVKSVEDEHTRGTRALEATVEAIAQEIRAFDSSEAPKTRASPEELVKASKPITQATAKAVGAGNSGKQEDIIVAANMGRKAISDMLTTVKIPSNPLTSWQAAAWAAESHEVRRRVLLSGHDTAVQYRELLQLLLHNTHKPTTDSKQALSAASRKIATCVTDLVASAESLK
;
A
#
# COMPACT_ATOMS: atom_id res chain seq x y z
N MET A 1 1.96 33.30 46.39
CA MET A 1 1.20 32.09 45.98
C MET A 1 0.74 32.16 44.53
N GLU A 2 0.49 33.34 43.96
CA GLU A 2 -0.07 33.50 42.61
C GLU A 2 0.85 33.06 41.45
N SER A 3 2.17 33.27 41.55
CA SER A 3 3.12 32.85 40.50
C SER A 3 3.20 31.33 40.32
N ARG A 4 3.12 30.56 41.41
CA ARG A 4 3.10 29.08 41.37
C ARG A 4 1.81 28.53 40.73
N VAL A 5 0.68 29.19 40.96
CA VAL A 5 -0.61 28.81 40.36
C VAL A 5 -0.59 29.05 38.85
N MET A 6 -0.05 30.19 38.39
CA MET A 6 0.10 30.46 36.95
C MET A 6 1.04 29.47 36.27
N VAL A 7 2.20 29.16 36.86
CA VAL A 7 3.15 28.17 36.29
C VAL A 7 2.53 26.78 36.17
N THR A 8 1.76 26.35 37.17
CA THR A 8 1.07 25.06 37.15
C THR A 8 -0.02 25.03 36.07
N ASN A 9 -0.78 26.11 35.92
CA ASN A 9 -1.83 26.23 34.92
C ASN A 9 -1.27 26.30 33.49
N VAL A 10 -0.19 27.04 33.27
CA VAL A 10 0.52 27.10 31.98
C VAL A 10 1.07 25.73 31.61
N THR A 11 1.65 25.00 32.57
CA THR A 11 2.16 23.64 32.33
C THR A 11 1.04 22.68 31.96
N SER A 12 -0.10 22.73 32.65
CA SER A 12 -1.27 21.91 32.33
C SER A 12 -1.85 22.25 30.95
N LEU A 13 -1.92 23.54 30.59
CA LEU A 13 -2.38 23.98 29.27
C LEU A 13 -1.47 23.47 28.15
N LEU A 14 -0.15 23.59 28.31
CA LEU A 14 0.83 23.09 27.33
C LEU A 14 0.74 21.57 27.15
N LYS A 15 0.51 20.81 28.23
CA LYS A 15 0.26 19.36 28.15
C LYS A 15 -1.01 19.06 27.35
N THR A 16 -2.08 19.80 27.59
CA THR A 16 -3.33 19.64 26.83
C THR A 16 -3.14 19.97 25.36
N VAL A 17 -2.46 21.08 25.02
CA VAL A 17 -2.17 21.46 23.63
C VAL A 17 -1.37 20.38 22.93
N LYS A 18 -0.28 19.90 23.56
CA LYS A 18 0.53 18.82 22.99
C LYS A 18 -0.27 17.53 22.79
N SER A 19 -1.11 17.16 23.76
CA SER A 19 -1.96 15.97 23.65
C SER A 19 -2.96 16.10 22.49
N VAL A 20 -3.49 17.31 22.25
CA VAL A 20 -4.39 17.58 21.14
C VAL A 20 -3.63 17.48 19.81
N GLU A 21 -2.44 18.06 19.69
CA GLU A 21 -1.60 17.97 18.48
C GLU A 21 -1.20 16.52 18.14
N ASP A 22 -0.86 15.71 19.15
CA ASP A 22 -0.49 14.31 18.96
C ASP A 22 -1.65 13.47 18.39
N GLU A 23 -2.89 13.74 18.83
CA GLU A 23 -4.09 13.09 18.30
C GLU A 23 -4.41 13.55 16.86
N HIS A 24 -4.18 14.83 16.54
CA HIS A 24 -4.43 15.36 15.20
C HIS A 24 -3.42 14.88 14.15
N THR A 25 -2.30 14.29 14.56
CA THR A 25 -1.21 13.86 13.67
C THR A 25 -0.97 12.35 13.68
N ARG A 26 -1.73 11.58 14.47
CA ARG A 26 -1.49 10.15 14.67
C ARG A 26 -1.70 9.33 13.39
N GLY A 27 -2.76 9.64 12.62
CA GLY A 27 -3.02 9.04 11.32
C GLY A 27 -2.02 9.46 10.26
N THR A 28 -1.61 10.73 10.26
CA THR A 28 -0.52 11.23 9.40
C THR A 28 0.77 10.43 9.61
N ARG A 29 1.21 10.26 10.86
CA ARG A 29 2.41 9.45 11.19
C ARG A 29 2.28 7.98 10.75
N ALA A 30 1.11 7.37 10.96
CA ALA A 30 0.85 5.99 10.53
C ALA A 30 0.91 5.84 9.00
N LEU A 31 0.41 6.85 8.28
CA LEU A 31 0.43 6.90 6.83
C LEU A 31 1.86 7.09 6.29
N GLU A 32 2.65 7.99 6.86
CA GLU A 32 4.07 8.19 6.51
C GLU A 32 4.88 6.90 6.69
N ALA A 33 4.73 6.24 7.84
CA ALA A 33 5.39 4.97 8.12
C ALA A 33 4.99 3.88 7.12
N THR A 34 3.73 3.89 6.68
CA THR A 34 3.22 2.95 5.67
C THR A 34 3.78 3.24 4.28
N VAL A 35 3.86 4.51 3.88
CA VAL A 35 4.46 4.91 2.59
C VAL A 35 5.92 4.45 2.49
N GLU A 36 6.68 4.61 3.57
CA GLU A 36 8.08 4.14 3.61
C GLU A 36 8.16 2.61 3.64
N ALA A 37 7.30 1.93 4.40
CA ALA A 37 7.26 0.46 4.42
C ALA A 37 6.99 -0.13 3.03
N ILE A 38 5.99 0.40 2.31
CA ILE A 38 5.71 -0.04 0.93
C ILE A 38 6.89 0.26 0.00
N ALA A 39 7.58 1.40 0.19
CA ALA A 39 8.79 1.70 -0.59
C ALA A 39 9.90 0.66 -0.36
N GLN A 40 10.10 0.22 0.88
CA GLN A 40 11.04 -0.84 1.23
C GLN A 40 10.64 -2.18 0.63
N GLU A 41 9.36 -2.51 0.67
CA GLU A 41 8.83 -3.76 0.10
C GLU A 41 8.96 -3.80 -1.42
N ILE A 42 8.74 -2.68 -2.13
CA ILE A 42 9.00 -2.57 -3.57
C ILE A 42 10.49 -2.82 -3.87
N ARG A 43 11.41 -2.16 -3.14
CA ARG A 43 12.86 -2.40 -3.30
C ARG A 43 13.24 -3.85 -3.03
N ALA A 44 12.65 -4.47 -2.01
CA ALA A 44 12.87 -5.88 -1.70
C ALA A 44 12.29 -6.80 -2.77
N PHE A 45 11.15 -6.43 -3.36
CA PHE A 45 10.51 -7.14 -4.46
C PHE A 45 11.39 -7.14 -5.71
N ASP A 46 11.98 -6.00 -6.06
CA ASP A 46 12.86 -5.83 -7.23
C ASP A 46 14.25 -6.48 -7.05
N SER A 47 14.62 -6.83 -5.82
CA SER A 47 15.88 -7.53 -5.57
C SER A 47 15.92 -8.93 -6.20
N SER A 48 17.12 -9.38 -6.55
CA SER A 48 17.36 -10.72 -7.12
C SER A 48 17.18 -11.89 -6.12
N GLU A 49 16.69 -11.62 -4.91
CA GLU A 49 16.44 -12.67 -3.91
C GLU A 49 15.36 -13.63 -4.42
N ALA A 50 15.66 -14.93 -4.38
CA ALA A 50 14.70 -15.96 -4.73
C ALA A 50 13.52 -15.92 -3.75
N PRO A 51 12.26 -15.96 -4.22
CA PRO A 51 11.13 -15.96 -3.33
C PRO A 51 11.08 -17.22 -2.47
N LYS A 52 10.54 -17.03 -1.26
CA LYS A 52 10.51 -18.05 -0.21
C LYS A 52 9.37 -19.03 -0.38
N THR A 53 8.36 -18.69 -1.18
CA THR A 53 7.11 -19.45 -1.34
C THR A 53 6.72 -19.54 -2.81
N ARG A 54 5.96 -20.59 -3.15
CA ARG A 54 5.26 -20.72 -4.44
C ARG A 54 3.83 -20.24 -4.24
N ALA A 55 3.32 -19.48 -5.19
CA ALA A 55 1.92 -19.10 -5.26
C ALA A 55 1.27 -19.66 -6.54
N SER A 56 0.03 -20.12 -6.42
CA SER A 56 -0.78 -20.51 -7.57
C SER A 56 -1.41 -19.29 -8.27
N PRO A 57 -1.81 -19.40 -9.55
CA PRO A 57 -2.62 -18.39 -10.23
C PRO A 57 -3.85 -17.95 -9.43
N GLU A 58 -4.53 -18.89 -8.78
CA GLU A 58 -5.71 -18.63 -7.95
C GLU A 58 -5.36 -17.82 -6.69
N GLU A 59 -4.17 -18.02 -6.13
CA GLU A 59 -3.68 -17.25 -4.99
C GLU A 59 -3.35 -15.82 -5.39
N LEU A 60 -2.78 -15.60 -6.59
CA LEU A 60 -2.56 -14.25 -7.13
C LEU A 60 -3.88 -13.48 -7.31
N VAL A 61 -4.90 -14.13 -7.89
CA VAL A 61 -6.24 -13.52 -8.06
C VAL A 61 -6.91 -13.24 -6.71
N LYS A 62 -6.66 -14.07 -5.69
CA LYS A 62 -7.15 -13.79 -4.32
C LYS A 62 -6.41 -12.61 -3.69
N ALA A 63 -5.10 -12.52 -3.86
CA ALA A 63 -4.25 -11.46 -3.30
C ALA A 63 -4.55 -10.08 -3.88
N SER A 64 -5.14 -9.99 -5.08
CA SER A 64 -5.53 -8.71 -5.68
C SER A 64 -6.81 -8.10 -5.08
N LYS A 65 -7.72 -8.93 -4.51
CA LYS A 65 -9.02 -8.45 -3.99
C LYS A 65 -8.91 -7.45 -2.83
N PRO A 66 -8.06 -7.66 -1.81
CA PRO A 66 -7.88 -6.69 -0.73
C PRO A 66 -7.42 -5.31 -1.20
N ILE A 67 -6.71 -5.22 -2.33
CA ILE A 67 -6.19 -3.96 -2.88
C ILE A 67 -7.33 -3.03 -3.26
N THR A 68 -8.37 -3.55 -3.92
CA THR A 68 -9.55 -2.77 -4.30
C THR A 68 -10.27 -2.21 -3.07
N GLN A 69 -10.41 -3.03 -2.02
CA GLN A 69 -11.04 -2.60 -0.77
C GLN A 69 -10.20 -1.55 -0.03
N ALA A 70 -8.89 -1.76 0.06
CA ALA A 70 -7.96 -0.83 0.69
C ALA A 70 -7.91 0.51 -0.06
N THR A 71 -7.97 0.47 -1.39
CA THR A 71 -8.05 1.67 -2.26
C THR A 71 -9.31 2.47 -1.96
N ALA A 72 -10.48 1.82 -1.91
CA ALA A 72 -11.74 2.48 -1.58
C ALA A 72 -11.69 3.10 -0.17
N LYS A 73 -11.06 2.40 0.80
CA LYS A 73 -10.90 2.91 2.16
C LYS A 73 -9.98 4.13 2.22
N ALA A 74 -8.89 4.16 1.44
CA ALA A 74 -8.00 5.31 1.33
C ALA A 74 -8.68 6.55 0.72
N VAL A 75 -9.49 6.38 -0.33
CA VAL A 75 -10.31 7.48 -0.88
C VAL A 75 -11.33 7.96 0.14
N GLY A 76 -12.00 7.04 0.84
CA GLY A 76 -12.92 7.35 1.94
C GLY A 76 -12.25 8.15 3.06
N ALA A 77 -11.04 7.78 3.45
CA ALA A 77 -10.26 8.50 4.46
C ALA A 77 -9.89 9.92 4.04
N GLY A 78 -9.51 10.14 2.77
CA GLY A 78 -9.27 11.50 2.25
C GLY A 78 -10.53 12.36 2.16
N ASN A 79 -11.69 11.74 1.95
CA ASN A 79 -12.96 12.46 2.00
C ASN A 79 -13.37 12.85 3.42
N SER A 80 -13.16 11.95 4.39
CA SER A 80 -13.56 12.16 5.79
C SER A 80 -12.60 13.06 6.56
N GLY A 81 -11.29 13.02 6.25
CA GLY A 81 -10.24 13.72 6.98
C GLY A 81 -10.04 13.21 8.42
N LYS A 82 -10.71 12.12 8.80
CA LYS A 82 -10.65 11.57 10.16
C LYS A 82 -9.37 10.77 10.36
N GLN A 83 -8.63 11.07 11.42
CA GLN A 83 -7.37 10.38 11.76
C GLN A 83 -7.58 8.86 11.89
N GLU A 84 -8.68 8.41 12.50
CA GLU A 84 -9.02 6.98 12.59
C GLU A 84 -9.23 6.32 11.22
N ASP A 85 -9.89 6.99 10.27
CA ASP A 85 -10.06 6.46 8.92
C ASP A 85 -8.73 6.37 8.18
N ILE A 86 -7.83 7.35 8.40
CA ILE A 86 -6.48 7.37 7.83
C ILE A 86 -5.64 6.22 8.39
N ILE A 87 -5.70 5.95 9.70
CA ILE A 87 -5.01 4.81 10.34
C ILE A 87 -5.49 3.49 9.73
N VAL A 88 -6.81 3.32 9.62
CA VAL A 88 -7.38 2.09 9.03
C VAL A 88 -6.96 1.94 7.57
N ALA A 89 -7.02 3.01 6.78
CA ALA A 89 -6.59 2.99 5.38
C ALA A 89 -5.09 2.63 5.24
N ALA A 90 -4.23 3.20 6.08
CA ALA A 90 -2.80 2.92 6.10
C ALA A 90 -2.53 1.43 6.40
N ASN A 91 -3.13 0.91 7.48
CA ASN A 91 -2.93 -0.48 7.89
C ASN A 91 -3.48 -1.50 6.87
N MET A 92 -4.67 -1.25 6.34
CA MET A 92 -5.25 -2.09 5.29
C MET A 92 -4.40 -2.06 4.02
N GLY A 93 -3.94 -0.87 3.63
CA GLY A 93 -3.09 -0.68 2.46
C GLY A 93 -1.76 -1.40 2.57
N ARG A 94 -1.09 -1.27 3.71
CA ARG A 94 0.16 -1.98 3.97
C ARG A 94 -0.02 -3.48 3.78
N LYS A 95 -0.96 -4.07 4.52
CA LYS A 95 -1.20 -5.52 4.47
C LYS A 95 -1.53 -6.00 3.05
N ALA A 96 -2.43 -5.31 2.35
CA ALA A 96 -2.83 -5.70 1.01
C ALA A 96 -1.64 -5.70 0.02
N ILE A 97 -0.75 -4.70 0.11
CA ILE A 97 0.42 -4.62 -0.77
C ILE A 97 1.50 -5.64 -0.38
N SER A 98 1.78 -5.82 0.92
CA SER A 98 2.77 -6.81 1.39
C SER A 98 2.37 -8.23 0.98
N ASP A 99 1.10 -8.59 1.19
CA ASP A 99 0.55 -9.90 0.85
C ASP A 99 0.63 -10.11 -0.69
N MET A 100 0.27 -9.08 -1.47
CA MET A 100 0.37 -9.14 -2.94
C MET A 100 1.81 -9.30 -3.43
N LEU A 101 2.75 -8.46 -2.98
CA LEU A 101 4.14 -8.53 -3.43
C LEU A 101 4.79 -9.88 -3.07
N THR A 102 4.47 -10.42 -1.89
CA THR A 102 4.92 -11.76 -1.47
C THR A 102 4.34 -12.85 -2.36
N THR A 103 3.08 -12.72 -2.79
CA THR A 103 2.40 -13.69 -3.67
C THR A 103 2.91 -13.59 -5.12
N VAL A 104 3.12 -12.37 -5.62
CA VAL A 104 3.56 -12.07 -6.99
C VAL A 104 5.03 -12.44 -7.22
N LYS A 105 5.87 -12.41 -6.19
CA LYS A 105 7.25 -12.88 -6.29
C LYS A 105 7.23 -14.42 -6.39
N ILE A 106 6.99 -14.94 -7.59
CA ILE A 106 6.94 -16.37 -7.93
C ILE A 106 8.37 -16.85 -8.25
N PRO A 107 8.82 -18.06 -7.84
CA PRO A 107 10.21 -18.47 -7.97
C PRO A 107 10.75 -18.54 -9.39
N SER A 108 11.81 -17.79 -9.63
CA SER A 108 12.64 -17.74 -10.83
C SER A 108 13.47 -19.02 -11.10
N ASN A 109 13.26 -20.12 -10.38
CA ASN A 109 14.01 -21.37 -10.63
C ASN A 109 13.09 -22.61 -10.67
N PRO A 110 13.12 -23.42 -11.75
CA PRO A 110 12.40 -24.68 -11.78
C PRO A 110 13.08 -25.72 -10.88
N LEU A 111 12.28 -26.45 -10.08
CA LEU A 111 12.79 -27.60 -9.33
C LEU A 111 12.64 -28.84 -10.23
N THR A 112 13.78 -29.44 -10.56
CA THR A 112 14.00 -30.84 -10.97
C THR A 112 13.22 -31.39 -12.18
N SER A 113 13.99 -31.81 -13.20
CA SER A 113 13.62 -32.57 -14.41
C SER A 113 13.16 -31.75 -15.63
N TRP A 114 13.28 -32.39 -16.81
CA TRP A 114 13.08 -31.92 -18.20
C TRP A 114 11.84 -31.03 -18.46
N GLN A 115 10.83 -31.07 -17.58
CA GLN A 115 9.64 -30.19 -17.59
C GLN A 115 9.99 -28.71 -17.31
N ALA A 116 11.10 -28.47 -16.60
CA ALA A 116 11.68 -27.16 -16.30
C ALA A 116 12.03 -26.33 -17.56
N ALA A 117 12.55 -26.98 -18.60
CA ALA A 117 13.09 -26.32 -19.78
C ALA A 117 12.01 -25.89 -20.78
N ALA A 118 10.93 -26.69 -20.91
CA ALA A 118 9.77 -26.35 -21.73
C ALA A 118 8.93 -25.23 -21.08
N TRP A 119 8.75 -25.27 -19.75
CA TRP A 119 8.05 -24.23 -18.99
C TRP A 119 8.80 -22.89 -18.98
N ALA A 120 10.15 -22.91 -18.99
CA ALA A 120 10.98 -21.70 -18.93
C ALA A 120 10.93 -20.83 -20.20
N ALA A 121 10.61 -21.38 -21.38
CA ALA A 121 10.61 -20.62 -22.63
C ALA A 121 9.25 -19.96 -22.94
N GLU A 122 8.13 -20.62 -22.60
CA GLU A 122 6.76 -20.16 -22.89
C GLU A 122 6.15 -19.35 -21.73
N SER A 123 6.59 -19.59 -20.48
CA SER A 123 6.09 -18.91 -19.27
C SER A 123 6.88 -17.64 -18.89
N HIS A 124 8.02 -17.34 -19.53
CA HIS A 124 8.88 -16.23 -19.10
C HIS A 124 8.22 -14.86 -19.33
N GLU A 125 7.57 -14.67 -20.47
CA GLU A 125 6.89 -13.41 -20.80
C GLU A 125 5.66 -13.19 -19.91
N VAL A 126 4.89 -14.25 -19.65
CA VAL A 126 3.72 -14.19 -18.76
C VAL A 126 4.15 -13.90 -17.32
N ARG A 127 5.19 -14.59 -16.83
CA ARG A 127 5.77 -14.32 -15.51
C ARG A 127 6.30 -12.89 -15.40
N ARG A 128 7.01 -12.42 -16.42
CA ARG A 128 7.50 -11.02 -16.48
C ARG A 128 6.33 -10.04 -16.39
N ARG A 129 5.23 -10.31 -17.10
CA ARG A 129 4.02 -9.48 -17.06
C ARG A 129 3.36 -9.46 -15.68
N VAL A 130 3.28 -10.61 -15.01
CA VAL A 130 2.77 -10.71 -13.63
C VAL A 130 3.65 -9.92 -12.66
N LEU A 131 4.98 -10.05 -12.76
CA LEU A 131 5.92 -9.29 -11.93
C LEU A 131 5.79 -7.79 -12.15
N LEU A 132 5.75 -7.34 -13.41
CA LEU A 132 5.58 -5.93 -13.76
C LEU A 132 4.24 -5.39 -13.26
N SER A 133 3.16 -6.11 -13.46
CA SER A 133 1.84 -5.69 -13.01
C SER A 133 1.74 -5.59 -11.49
N GLY A 134 2.38 -6.50 -10.75
CA GLY A 134 2.46 -6.40 -9.29
C GLY A 134 3.31 -5.21 -8.83
N HIS A 135 4.47 -4.99 -9.45
CA HIS A 135 5.29 -3.80 -9.19
C HIS A 135 4.50 -2.52 -9.44
N ASP A 136 3.87 -2.38 -10.61
CA ASP A 136 3.11 -1.18 -11.00
C ASP A 136 1.92 -0.95 -10.07
N THR A 137 1.24 -2.03 -9.64
CA THR A 137 0.17 -1.95 -8.64
C THR A 137 0.69 -1.39 -7.31
N ALA A 138 1.85 -1.85 -6.82
CA ALA A 138 2.44 -1.37 -5.58
C ALA A 138 2.90 0.10 -5.68
N VAL A 139 3.53 0.48 -6.80
CA VAL A 139 3.94 1.87 -7.07
C VAL A 139 2.72 2.79 -7.10
N GLN A 140 1.68 2.41 -7.84
CA GLN A 140 0.47 3.22 -7.98
C GLN A 140 -0.30 3.32 -6.66
N TYR A 141 -0.31 2.26 -5.85
CA TYR A 141 -0.89 2.28 -4.51
C TYR A 141 -0.09 3.18 -3.56
N ARG A 142 1.24 3.15 -3.62
CA ARG A 142 2.09 4.07 -2.85
C ARG A 142 1.83 5.53 -3.22
N GLU A 143 1.67 5.83 -4.51
CA GLU A 143 1.30 7.18 -4.98
C GLU A 143 -0.05 7.63 -4.40
N LEU A 144 -1.05 6.73 -4.34
CA LEU A 144 -2.33 7.02 -3.68
C LEU A 144 -2.14 7.42 -2.21
N LEU A 145 -1.30 6.70 -1.46
CA LEU A 145 -1.04 7.03 -0.06
C LEU A 145 -0.28 8.36 0.11
N GLN A 146 0.61 8.70 -0.84
CA GLN A 146 1.27 10.02 -0.86
C GLN A 146 0.28 11.15 -1.16
N LEU A 147 -0.66 10.93 -2.07
CA LEU A 147 -1.75 11.87 -2.34
C LEU A 147 -2.68 12.01 -1.13
N LEU A 148 -2.94 10.91 -0.42
CA LEU A 148 -3.72 10.94 0.82
C LEU A 148 -2.98 11.76 1.88
N LEU A 149 -1.68 11.55 2.05
CA LEU A 149 -0.85 12.31 2.97
C LEU A 149 -0.87 13.80 2.64
N HIS A 150 -0.70 14.16 1.36
CA HIS A 150 -0.83 15.54 0.91
C HIS A 150 -2.21 16.14 1.25
N ASN A 151 -3.28 15.37 1.02
CA ASN A 151 -4.64 15.79 1.35
C ASN A 151 -4.85 15.97 2.87
N THR A 152 -4.17 15.20 3.74
CA THR A 152 -4.24 15.42 5.19
C THR A 152 -3.64 16.77 5.62
N HIS A 153 -2.61 17.24 4.93
CA HIS A 153 -1.97 18.53 5.22
C HIS A 153 -2.70 19.70 4.56
N LYS A 154 -3.23 19.50 3.35
CA LYS A 154 -3.87 20.55 2.55
C LYS A 154 -5.11 20.00 1.83
N PRO A 155 -6.24 19.84 2.55
CA PRO A 155 -7.46 19.30 1.96
C PRO A 155 -8.07 20.30 0.97
N THR A 156 -8.20 19.89 -0.29
CA THR A 156 -8.79 20.68 -1.38
C THR A 156 -9.71 19.81 -2.23
N THR A 157 -10.58 20.42 -3.04
CA THR A 157 -11.39 19.69 -4.02
C THR A 157 -10.49 18.95 -5.02
N ASP A 158 -9.44 19.59 -5.51
CA ASP A 158 -8.51 19.01 -6.48
C ASP A 158 -7.74 17.80 -5.90
N SER A 159 -7.30 17.87 -4.64
CA SER A 159 -6.62 16.74 -4.00
C SER A 159 -7.56 15.55 -3.78
N LYS A 160 -8.85 15.78 -3.48
CA LYS A 160 -9.86 14.71 -3.42
C LYS A 160 -10.17 14.10 -4.79
N GLN A 161 -10.17 14.92 -5.84
CA GLN A 161 -10.29 14.44 -7.22
C GLN A 161 -9.08 13.62 -7.65
N ALA A 162 -7.87 14.03 -7.23
CA ALA A 162 -6.63 13.29 -7.48
C ALA A 162 -6.66 11.89 -6.83
N LEU A 163 -7.16 11.77 -5.59
CA LEU A 163 -7.39 10.47 -4.94
C LEU A 163 -8.33 9.58 -5.75
N SER A 164 -9.42 10.15 -6.25
CA SER A 164 -10.39 9.42 -7.09
C SER A 164 -9.78 8.99 -8.43
N ALA A 165 -8.92 9.82 -9.02
CA ALA A 165 -8.20 9.48 -10.24
C ALA A 165 -7.16 8.37 -10.00
N ALA A 166 -6.39 8.45 -8.93
CA ALA A 166 -5.44 7.40 -8.53
C ALA A 166 -6.15 6.06 -8.27
N SER A 167 -7.32 6.07 -7.63
CA SER A 167 -8.13 4.86 -7.43
C SER A 167 -8.52 4.18 -8.75
N ARG A 168 -8.84 4.93 -9.80
CA ARG A 168 -9.14 4.35 -11.11
C ARG A 168 -7.90 3.73 -11.76
N LYS A 169 -6.74 4.37 -11.63
CA LYS A 169 -5.46 3.80 -12.11
C LYS A 169 -5.16 2.47 -11.42
N ILE A 170 -5.34 2.40 -10.09
CA ILE A 170 -5.14 1.16 -9.34
C ILE A 170 -6.11 0.07 -9.80
N ALA A 171 -7.37 0.43 -10.06
CA ALA A 171 -8.33 -0.54 -10.59
C ALA A 171 -7.85 -1.15 -11.92
N THR A 172 -7.28 -0.35 -12.82
CA THR A 172 -6.66 -0.84 -14.06
C THR A 172 -5.48 -1.77 -13.75
N CYS A 173 -4.54 -1.37 -12.88
CA CYS A 173 -3.41 -2.22 -12.50
C CYS A 173 -3.85 -3.56 -11.90
N VAL A 174 -4.90 -3.56 -11.07
CA VAL A 174 -5.48 -4.77 -10.47
C VAL A 174 -6.12 -5.66 -11.54
N THR A 175 -6.82 -5.08 -12.52
CA THR A 175 -7.36 -5.83 -13.66
C THR A 175 -6.25 -6.47 -14.48
N ASP A 176 -5.18 -5.74 -14.77
CA ASP A 176 -4.02 -6.25 -15.51
C ASP A 176 -3.31 -7.37 -14.74
N LEU A 177 -3.23 -7.25 -13.41
CA LEU A 177 -2.62 -8.26 -12.54
C LEU A 177 -3.44 -9.55 -12.56
N VAL A 178 -4.76 -9.45 -12.48
CA VAL A 178 -5.67 -10.61 -12.55
C VAL A 178 -5.59 -11.26 -13.93
N ALA A 179 -5.63 -10.49 -15.01
CA ALA A 179 -5.53 -11.02 -16.37
C ALA A 179 -4.18 -11.73 -16.60
N SER A 180 -3.09 -11.16 -16.09
CA SER A 180 -1.76 -11.75 -16.18
C SER A 180 -1.64 -13.02 -15.33
N ALA A 181 -2.26 -13.04 -14.14
CA ALA A 181 -2.32 -14.24 -13.31
C ALA A 181 -3.15 -15.35 -13.97
N GLU A 182 -4.26 -15.03 -14.62
CA GLU A 182 -5.09 -16.01 -15.33
C GLU A 182 -4.37 -16.63 -16.53
N SER A 183 -3.51 -15.87 -17.20
CA SER A 183 -2.67 -16.39 -18.29
C SER A 183 -1.54 -17.33 -17.84
N LEU A 184 -1.35 -17.53 -16.53
CA LEU A 184 -0.43 -18.55 -15.99
C LEU A 184 -1.07 -19.95 -15.90
N LYS A 185 -2.39 -20.06 -16.13
CA LYS A 185 -3.12 -21.33 -16.18
C LYS A 185 -2.92 -22.03 -17.51
#